data_AF-A0A829MB87-F1
#
_entry.id   AF-A0A829MB87-F1
#
_cell.length_a   1.000
_cell.length_b   1.000
_cell.length_c   1.000
_cell.angle_alpha   90.00
_cell.angle_beta   90.00
_cell.angle_gamma   90.00
#
_symmetry.space_group_name_H-M   'P 1'
#
loop_
_entity.id
_entity.type
_entity.pdbx_description
1 polymer ?
#
loop_
_entity_poly.entity_id
_entity_poly.type
_entity_poly.pdbx_seq_one_letter_code
_entity_poly.pdbx_strand_id
1 'polypeptide(L)'
;MSELVDRAKASLEGVTPGPWEISDQDDGTASVWSDGRIIFADESGFRGGFAALPDAEFIAAARQLVPELIEAVEFLEQAADHWKSLWQGTVEDSTKVIQERDEALREVEALKNRAIPETVTRIDMIDPKRQEHWSDYWSVSIQDEGRTLKLFAEGDGSTAREERDAALAKTISEDLRRLGGTDE
;
A
#
# COMPACT_ATOMS: atom_id res chain seq x y z
N MET A 1 -0.68 10.99 -21.94
CA MET A 1 -0.13 12.19 -22.58
C MET A 1 -0.85 13.37 -21.99
N SER A 2 -0.12 14.34 -21.44
CA SER A 2 -0.75 15.49 -20.79
C SER A 2 -1.36 16.48 -21.81
N GLU A 3 -2.38 17.19 -21.36
CA GLU A 3 -2.99 18.32 -22.11
C GLU A 3 -1.93 19.36 -22.52
N LEU A 4 -0.86 19.50 -21.73
CA LEU A 4 0.22 20.44 -22.00
C LEU A 4 1.03 20.04 -23.25
N VAL A 5 1.40 18.77 -23.37
CA VAL A 5 2.09 18.23 -24.54
C VAL A 5 1.20 18.37 -25.77
N ASP A 6 -0.08 18.01 -25.66
CA ASP A 6 -1.03 18.08 -26.78
C ASP A 6 -1.19 19.52 -27.28
N ARG A 7 -1.35 20.48 -26.36
CA ARG A 7 -1.43 21.91 -26.70
C ARG A 7 -0.14 22.44 -27.30
N ALA A 8 1.02 22.00 -26.80
CA ALA A 8 2.31 22.39 -27.33
C ALA A 8 2.50 21.88 -28.77
N LYS A 9 2.14 20.62 -29.04
CA LYS A 9 2.17 20.02 -30.38
C LYS A 9 1.20 20.71 -31.34
N ALA A 10 -0.04 20.97 -30.91
CA ALA A 10 -1.03 21.68 -31.71
C ALA A 10 -0.55 23.09 -32.09
N SER A 11 0.20 23.75 -31.20
CA SER A 11 0.78 25.08 -31.47
C SER A 11 1.91 25.06 -32.51
N LEU A 12 2.46 23.88 -32.81
CA LEU A 12 3.49 23.67 -33.83
C LEU A 12 2.93 23.11 -35.14
N GLU A 13 1.65 22.77 -35.20
CA GLU A 13 1.04 22.22 -36.41
C GLU A 13 1.05 23.27 -37.54
N GLY A 14 1.51 22.87 -38.73
CA GLY A 14 1.60 23.76 -39.90
C GLY A 14 2.77 24.77 -39.87
N VAL A 15 3.60 24.73 -38.84
CA VAL A 15 4.82 25.55 -38.75
C VAL A 15 5.94 24.95 -39.62
N THR A 16 6.75 25.81 -40.26
CA THR A 16 7.96 25.38 -40.98
C THR A 16 8.96 24.70 -40.02
N PRO A 17 9.46 23.49 -40.33
CA PRO A 17 10.53 22.86 -39.56
C PRO A 17 11.84 23.69 -39.58
N GLY A 18 12.69 23.49 -38.58
CA GLY A 18 14.05 24.03 -38.61
C GLY A 18 14.97 23.33 -39.63
N PRO A 19 16.25 23.71 -39.70
CA PRO A 19 16.93 24.69 -38.85
C PRO A 19 16.49 26.12 -39.15
N TRP A 20 16.35 26.91 -38.09
CA TRP A 20 16.06 28.34 -38.19
C TRP A 20 17.34 29.15 -38.02
N GLU A 21 17.57 30.06 -38.94
CA GLU A 21 18.77 30.88 -38.99
C GLU A 21 18.42 32.37 -38.91
N ILE A 22 19.44 33.20 -38.71
CA ILE A 22 19.32 34.64 -38.57
C ILE A 22 20.14 35.29 -39.67
N SER A 23 19.56 36.29 -40.33
CA SER A 23 20.26 37.20 -41.22
C SER A 23 20.26 38.58 -40.59
N ASP A 24 21.43 39.04 -40.15
CA ASP A 24 21.67 40.37 -39.57
C ASP A 24 21.93 41.42 -40.66
N GLN A 25 21.58 42.67 -40.37
CA GLN A 25 21.77 43.82 -41.25
C GLN A 25 22.57 44.91 -40.52
N ASP A 26 23.36 45.68 -41.28
CA ASP A 26 24.24 46.73 -40.75
C ASP A 26 23.51 47.88 -39.99
N ASP A 27 22.18 47.91 -40.03
CA ASP A 27 21.34 48.90 -39.33
C ASP A 27 20.81 48.41 -37.97
N GLY A 28 21.27 47.26 -37.49
CA GLY A 28 20.90 46.68 -36.18
C GLY A 28 19.59 45.90 -36.20
N THR A 29 19.10 45.56 -37.38
CA THR A 29 17.89 44.79 -37.59
C THR A 29 18.19 43.43 -38.22
N ALA A 30 17.38 42.41 -37.97
CA ALA A 30 17.63 41.06 -38.45
C ALA A 30 16.34 40.32 -38.84
N SER A 31 16.50 39.24 -39.61
CA SER A 31 15.40 38.36 -40.02
C SER A 31 15.62 36.90 -39.67
N VAL A 32 14.54 36.23 -39.28
CA VAL A 32 14.51 34.79 -39.02
C VAL A 32 13.97 34.07 -40.24
N TRP A 33 14.72 33.08 -40.72
CA TRP A 33 14.37 32.32 -41.91
C TRP A 33 14.60 30.82 -41.76
N SER A 34 13.80 30.04 -42.46
CA SER A 34 13.98 28.60 -42.67
C SER A 34 13.30 28.23 -43.99
N ASP A 35 13.93 27.35 -44.77
CA ASP A 35 13.40 26.80 -46.04
C ASP A 35 12.80 27.87 -46.98
N GLY A 36 13.55 28.96 -47.19
CA GLY A 36 13.15 30.07 -48.07
C GLY A 36 11.97 30.91 -47.57
N ARG A 37 11.53 30.73 -46.32
CA ARG A 37 10.48 31.51 -45.68
C ARG A 37 11.09 32.42 -44.61
N ILE A 38 10.69 33.69 -44.63
CA ILE A 38 11.06 34.70 -43.64
C ILE A 38 9.85 34.97 -42.75
N ILE A 39 10.00 34.97 -41.43
CA ILE A 39 8.91 35.28 -40.49
C ILE A 39 8.97 36.75 -40.05
N PHE A 40 7.91 37.52 -40.34
CA PHE A 40 7.55 38.77 -39.64
C PHE A 40 6.04 38.99 -39.65
N ALA A 41 5.53 39.62 -38.59
CA ALA A 41 4.17 40.13 -38.50
C ALA A 41 4.19 41.61 -38.10
N ASP A 42 3.65 42.47 -38.96
CA ASP A 42 3.17 43.80 -38.57
C ASP A 42 1.62 43.80 -38.49
N GLU A 43 1.00 44.91 -38.07
CA GLU A 43 -0.46 45.07 -37.95
C GLU A 43 -1.22 44.87 -39.29
N SER A 44 -0.51 44.82 -40.42
CA SER A 44 -1.03 44.75 -41.79
C SER A 44 -0.67 43.46 -42.57
N GLY A 45 0.02 42.49 -41.94
CA GLY A 45 0.31 41.17 -42.51
C GLY A 45 1.76 40.98 -43.02
N PHE A 46 1.98 39.96 -43.86
CA PHE A 46 3.32 39.61 -44.38
C PHE A 46 3.85 40.67 -45.36
N ARG A 47 4.73 41.57 -44.90
CA ARG A 47 5.70 42.28 -45.73
C ARG A 47 7.10 42.13 -45.16
N GLY A 48 8.11 42.06 -46.04
CA GLY A 48 9.51 42.03 -45.66
C GLY A 48 9.86 43.25 -44.81
N GLY A 49 10.11 43.00 -43.53
CA GLY A 49 10.65 43.97 -42.57
C GLY A 49 11.81 43.32 -41.83
N PHE A 50 12.32 43.99 -40.80
CA PHE A 50 13.37 43.45 -39.95
C PHE A 50 12.95 43.59 -38.48
N ALA A 51 13.24 42.59 -37.64
CA ALA A 51 13.06 42.66 -36.19
C ALA A 51 14.34 43.21 -35.56
N ALA A 52 14.28 43.61 -34.28
CA ALA A 52 15.52 43.81 -33.54
C ALA A 52 16.31 42.48 -33.51
N LEU A 53 17.63 42.54 -33.70
CA LEU A 53 18.50 41.35 -33.68
C LEU A 53 18.24 40.41 -32.47
N PRO A 54 18.05 40.91 -31.23
CA PRO A 54 17.75 40.04 -30.08
C PRO A 54 16.43 39.26 -30.19
N ASP A 55 15.39 39.84 -30.80
CA ASP A 55 14.10 39.17 -30.97
C ASP A 55 14.21 38.06 -32.03
N ALA A 56 14.97 38.31 -33.09
CA ALA A 56 15.26 37.31 -34.12
C ALA A 56 16.07 36.12 -33.55
N GLU A 57 17.08 36.41 -32.71
CA GLU A 57 17.84 35.39 -31.98
C GLU A 57 16.94 34.53 -31.09
N PHE A 58 16.07 35.16 -30.31
CA PHE A 58 15.14 34.46 -29.44
C PHE A 58 14.18 33.55 -30.22
N ILE A 59 13.58 34.06 -31.31
CA ILE A 59 12.62 33.29 -32.11
C ILE A 59 13.31 32.09 -32.77
N ALA A 60 14.48 32.29 -33.38
CA ALA A 60 15.23 31.22 -34.02
C ALA A 60 15.60 30.12 -33.01
N ALA A 61 16.13 30.50 -31.85
CA ALA A 61 16.48 29.57 -30.77
C ALA A 61 15.25 28.83 -30.22
N ALA A 62 14.15 29.55 -29.94
CA ALA A 62 12.93 28.95 -29.42
C ALA A 62 12.32 27.94 -30.40
N ARG A 63 12.35 28.23 -31.70
CA ARG A 63 11.83 27.31 -32.73
C ARG A 63 12.63 26.01 -32.84
N GLN A 64 13.92 26.05 -32.55
CA GLN A 64 14.76 24.84 -32.47
C GLN A 64 14.52 24.09 -31.16
N LEU A 65 14.46 24.80 -30.03
CA LEU A 65 14.41 24.19 -28.70
C LEU A 65 13.04 23.60 -28.32
N VAL A 66 11.93 24.21 -28.73
CA VAL A 66 10.59 23.79 -28.29
C VAL A 66 10.24 22.34 -28.70
N PRO A 67 10.53 21.87 -29.93
CA PRO A 67 10.36 20.45 -30.27
C PRO A 67 11.14 19.50 -29.36
N GLU A 68 12.42 19.80 -29.07
CA GLU A 68 13.26 18.98 -28.19
C GLU A 68 12.71 18.93 -26.75
N LEU A 69 12.19 20.06 -26.26
CA LEU A 69 11.54 20.11 -24.95
C LEU A 69 10.25 19.30 -24.90
N ILE A 70 9.45 19.30 -25.97
CA ILE A 70 8.23 18.47 -26.06
C ILE A 70 8.62 16.99 -25.97
N GLU A 71 9.61 16.54 -26.75
CA GLU A 71 10.09 15.15 -26.71
C GLU A 71 10.60 14.76 -25.32
N ALA A 72 11.37 15.63 -24.66
CA ALA A 72 11.87 15.40 -23.31
C ALA A 72 10.74 15.29 -22.28
N VAL A 73 9.73 16.15 -22.36
CA VAL A 73 8.56 16.10 -21.47
C VAL A 73 7.77 14.81 -21.69
N GLU A 74 7.55 14.40 -22.93
CA GLU A 74 6.86 13.15 -23.23
C GLU A 74 7.60 11.93 -22.67
N PHE A 75 8.91 11.90 -22.80
CA PHE A 75 9.74 10.85 -22.22
C PHE A 75 9.63 10.82 -20.69
N LEU A 76 9.71 11.99 -20.04
CA LEU A 76 9.60 12.10 -18.59
C LEU A 76 8.21 11.69 -18.07
N GLU A 77 7.14 12.05 -18.78
CA GLU A 77 5.78 11.61 -18.44
C GLU A 77 5.65 10.09 -18.51
N GLN A 78 6.15 9.47 -19.58
CA GLN A 78 6.13 8.01 -19.73
C GLN A 78 6.95 7.31 -18.66
N ALA A 79 8.14 7.84 -18.35
CA ALA A 79 8.99 7.30 -17.29
C ALA A 79 8.32 7.42 -15.91
N ALA A 80 7.68 8.56 -15.63
CA ALA A 80 6.96 8.78 -14.37
C ALA A 80 5.78 7.82 -14.22
N ASP A 81 5.00 7.63 -15.28
CA ASP A 81 3.88 6.67 -15.29
C ASP A 81 4.38 5.22 -15.08
N HIS A 82 5.49 4.86 -15.71
CA HIS A 82 6.12 3.55 -15.53
C HIS A 82 6.57 3.34 -14.08
N TRP A 83 7.31 4.30 -13.51
CA TRP A 83 7.78 4.23 -12.12
C TRP A 83 6.62 4.16 -11.12
N LYS A 84 5.54 4.92 -11.37
CA LYS A 84 4.34 4.89 -10.55
C LYS A 84 3.69 3.50 -10.56
N SER A 85 3.59 2.85 -11.71
CA SER A 85 3.07 1.49 -11.82
C SER A 85 3.91 0.46 -11.07
N LEU A 86 5.25 0.52 -11.20
CA LEU A 86 6.15 -0.36 -10.46
C LEU A 86 6.04 -0.17 -8.94
N TRP A 87 5.97 1.09 -8.50
CA TRP A 87 5.81 1.40 -7.08
C TRP A 87 4.47 0.90 -6.53
N GLN A 88 3.37 1.08 -7.26
CA GLN A 88 2.06 0.56 -6.87
C GLN A 88 2.08 -0.96 -6.68
N GLY A 89 2.63 -1.71 -7.64
CA GLY A 89 2.76 -3.17 -7.49
C GLY A 89 3.62 -3.56 -6.29
N THR A 90 4.74 -2.86 -6.07
CA THR A 90 5.62 -3.11 -4.92
C THR A 90 4.92 -2.87 -3.58
N VAL A 91 4.11 -1.81 -3.47
CA VAL A 91 3.34 -1.49 -2.27
C VAL A 91 2.23 -2.52 -2.02
N GLU A 92 1.54 -2.96 -3.08
CA GLU A 92 0.52 -4.01 -2.98
C GLU A 92 1.13 -5.34 -2.49
N ASP A 93 2.22 -5.78 -3.10
CA ASP A 93 2.94 -6.99 -2.71
C ASP A 93 3.44 -6.89 -1.25
N SER A 94 4.04 -5.76 -0.88
CA SER A 94 4.53 -5.54 0.48
C SER A 94 3.39 -5.54 1.51
N THR A 95 2.25 -4.97 1.16
CA THR A 95 1.06 -4.96 2.02
C THR A 95 0.55 -6.37 2.26
N LYS A 96 0.50 -7.20 1.20
CA LYS A 96 0.09 -8.59 1.31
C LYS A 96 1.05 -9.41 2.18
N VAL A 97 2.36 -9.25 2.00
CA VAL A 97 3.38 -9.93 2.82
C VAL A 97 3.24 -9.55 4.30
N ILE A 98 2.97 -8.26 4.60
CA ILE A 98 2.74 -7.80 5.98
C ILE A 98 1.48 -8.44 6.57
N GLN A 99 0.39 -8.49 5.81
CA GLN A 99 -0.86 -9.12 6.26
C GLN A 99 -0.68 -10.62 6.53
N GLU A 100 -0.01 -11.35 5.63
CA GLU A 100 0.28 -12.77 5.79
C GLU A 100 1.17 -13.02 7.02
N ARG A 101 2.19 -12.18 7.23
CA ARG A 101 3.05 -12.23 8.42
C ARG A 101 2.24 -12.01 9.70
N ASP A 102 1.36 -11.02 9.71
CA ASP A 102 0.58 -10.65 10.91
C ASP A 102 -0.48 -11.72 11.24
N GLU A 103 -1.04 -12.39 10.22
CA GLU A 103 -1.90 -13.56 10.41
C GLU A 103 -1.11 -14.74 11.00
N ALA A 104 0.05 -15.06 10.42
CA ALA A 104 0.92 -16.13 10.91
C ALA A 104 1.40 -15.87 12.35
N LEU A 105 1.70 -14.62 12.70
CA LEU A 105 2.04 -14.24 14.07
C LEU A 105 0.88 -14.46 15.03
N ARG A 106 -0.35 -14.09 14.65
CA ARG A 106 -1.56 -14.35 15.45
C ARG A 106 -1.80 -15.85 15.65
N GLU A 107 -1.61 -16.66 14.61
CA GLU A 107 -1.74 -18.12 14.72
C GLU A 107 -0.68 -18.71 15.66
N VAL A 108 0.58 -18.29 15.54
CA VAL A 108 1.65 -18.71 16.44
C VAL A 108 1.37 -18.31 17.89
N GLU A 109 0.83 -17.10 18.11
CA GLU A 109 0.47 -16.62 19.44
C GLU A 109 -0.71 -17.41 20.02
N ALA A 110 -1.73 -17.72 19.21
CA ALA A 110 -2.83 -18.59 19.60
C ALA A 110 -2.35 -20.00 19.97
N LEU A 111 -1.43 -20.59 19.17
CA LEU A 111 -0.84 -21.90 19.46
C LEU A 111 0.01 -21.88 20.73
N LYS A 112 0.75 -20.80 21.00
CA LYS A 112 1.48 -20.63 22.25
C LYS A 112 0.54 -20.51 23.46
N ASN A 113 -0.58 -19.80 23.30
CA ASN A 113 -1.56 -19.60 24.36
C ASN A 113 -2.46 -20.84 24.59
N ARG A 114 -2.41 -21.84 23.71
CA ARG A 114 -3.08 -23.15 23.83
C ARG A 114 -2.40 -24.12 24.81
N ALA A 115 -1.49 -23.66 25.67
CA ALA A 115 -0.78 -24.52 26.62
C ALA A 115 -1.72 -25.19 27.65
N ILE A 116 -2.97 -24.74 27.75
CA ILE A 116 -4.05 -25.43 28.45
C ILE A 116 -5.05 -25.95 27.39
N PRO A 117 -5.33 -27.26 27.32
CA PRO A 117 -6.37 -27.79 26.43
C PRO A 117 -7.72 -27.13 26.70
N GLU A 118 -8.50 -26.86 25.66
CA GLU A 118 -9.87 -26.29 25.76
C GLU A 118 -10.81 -27.14 26.62
N THR A 119 -10.48 -28.41 26.87
CA THR A 119 -11.23 -29.31 27.75
C THR A 119 -10.98 -29.07 29.24
N VAL A 120 -9.97 -28.29 29.62
CA VAL A 120 -9.71 -27.97 31.02
C VAL A 120 -10.64 -26.84 31.41
N THR A 121 -11.53 -27.12 32.37
CA THR A 121 -12.48 -26.13 32.89
C THR A 121 -12.28 -25.83 34.38
N ARG A 122 -11.45 -26.63 35.07
CA ARG A 122 -11.14 -26.49 36.49
C ARG A 122 -9.64 -26.44 36.74
N ILE A 123 -9.20 -25.46 37.52
CA ILE A 123 -7.84 -25.35 38.04
C ILE A 123 -7.88 -25.53 39.56
N ASP A 124 -7.14 -26.53 40.04
CA ASP A 124 -6.98 -26.85 41.45
C ASP A 124 -5.65 -26.26 41.95
N MET A 125 -5.71 -25.22 42.78
CA MET A 125 -4.54 -24.64 43.45
C MET A 125 -4.45 -25.18 44.88
N ILE A 126 -3.31 -25.78 45.23
CA ILE A 126 -3.13 -26.44 46.53
C ILE A 126 -1.99 -25.75 47.29
N ASP A 127 -2.27 -24.66 48.02
CA ASP A 127 -1.38 -24.15 49.08
C ASP A 127 -2.02 -23.01 49.91
N PRO A 128 -1.95 -23.01 51.26
CA PRO A 128 -1.95 -24.17 52.16
C PRO A 128 -3.35 -24.84 52.23
N LYS A 129 -4.34 -24.26 51.55
CA LYS A 129 -5.71 -24.79 51.42
C LYS A 129 -6.03 -24.94 49.95
N ARG A 130 -6.80 -25.98 49.61
CA ARG A 130 -7.29 -26.20 48.25
C ARG A 130 -8.24 -25.05 47.85
N GLN A 131 -7.95 -24.41 46.73
CA GLN A 131 -8.82 -23.45 46.07
C GLN A 131 -9.13 -23.96 44.67
N GLU A 132 -10.42 -24.04 44.36
CA GLU A 132 -10.89 -24.41 43.03
C GLU A 132 -11.28 -23.16 42.27
N HIS A 133 -10.77 -23.04 41.05
CA HIS A 133 -11.21 -22.02 40.11
C HIS A 133 -11.85 -22.71 38.91
N TRP A 134 -13.02 -22.22 38.52
CA TRP A 134 -13.81 -22.75 37.41
C TRP A 134 -13.96 -21.69 36.34
N SER A 135 -13.93 -22.11 35.09
CA SER A 135 -14.19 -21.27 33.93
C SER A 135 -14.62 -22.15 32.76
N ASP A 136 -15.28 -21.56 31.76
CA ASP A 136 -15.68 -22.28 30.56
C ASP A 136 -14.45 -22.54 29.67
N TYR A 137 -13.51 -21.59 29.65
CA TYR A 137 -12.21 -21.74 29.01
C TYR A 137 -11.10 -21.05 29.84
N TRP A 138 -9.87 -21.53 29.67
CA TRP A 138 -8.70 -20.93 30.29
C TRP A 138 -7.69 -20.51 29.23
N SER A 139 -7.28 -19.25 29.26
CA SER A 139 -6.10 -18.80 28.54
C SER A 139 -4.93 -18.56 29.50
N VAL A 140 -3.72 -18.70 28.98
CA VAL A 140 -2.50 -18.69 29.79
C VAL A 140 -1.47 -17.73 29.20
N SER A 141 -0.80 -16.98 30.07
CA SER A 141 0.33 -16.14 29.70
C SER A 141 1.51 -16.46 30.61
N ILE A 142 2.66 -16.72 29.99
CA ILE A 142 3.93 -16.93 30.68
C ILE A 142 4.78 -15.67 30.51
N GLN A 143 5.19 -15.06 31.61
CA GLN A 143 5.96 -13.80 31.64
C GLN A 143 7.27 -13.99 32.40
N ASP A 144 8.12 -12.97 32.36
CA ASP A 144 9.37 -12.90 33.14
C ASP A 144 10.29 -14.10 32.92
N GLU A 145 10.57 -14.44 31.65
CA GLU A 145 11.43 -15.57 31.26
C GLU A 145 10.96 -16.93 31.82
N GLY A 146 9.65 -17.12 31.99
CA GLY A 146 9.09 -18.38 32.50
C GLY A 146 8.82 -18.42 33.99
N ARG A 147 9.03 -17.31 34.72
CA ARG A 147 8.86 -17.26 36.18
C ARG A 147 7.45 -16.94 36.62
N THR A 148 6.66 -16.33 35.75
CA THR A 148 5.30 -15.90 36.09
C THR A 148 4.31 -16.59 35.17
N LEU A 149 3.40 -17.38 35.75
CA LEU A 149 2.25 -17.97 35.08
C LEU A 149 1.00 -17.18 35.43
N LYS A 150 0.32 -16.63 34.43
CA LYS A 150 -1.00 -15.99 34.56
C LYS A 150 -2.05 -16.84 33.88
N LEU A 151 -3.14 -17.09 34.59
CA LEU A 151 -4.29 -17.83 34.12
C LEU A 151 -5.46 -16.86 34.03
N PHE A 152 -6.08 -16.77 32.88
CA PHE A 152 -7.24 -15.93 32.63
C PHE A 152 -8.45 -16.84 32.46
N ALA A 153 -9.45 -16.61 33.31
CA ALA A 153 -10.75 -17.26 33.19
C ALA A 153 -11.57 -16.54 32.11
N GLU A 154 -12.08 -17.31 31.14
CA GLU A 154 -12.98 -16.84 30.10
C GLU A 154 -14.34 -17.52 30.28
N GLY A 155 -15.33 -16.74 30.70
CA GLY A 155 -16.62 -17.25 31.18
C GLY A 155 -16.65 -17.50 32.68
N ASP A 156 -17.84 -17.78 33.22
CA ASP A 156 -18.07 -17.93 34.67
C ASP A 156 -17.99 -19.38 35.17
N GLY A 157 -17.82 -20.33 34.25
CA GLY A 157 -17.69 -21.75 34.55
C GLY A 157 -19.01 -22.42 34.94
N SER A 158 -20.15 -21.76 34.72
CA SER A 158 -21.48 -22.35 34.96
C SER A 158 -21.69 -23.60 34.11
N THR A 159 -21.43 -23.50 32.80
CA THR A 159 -21.58 -24.61 31.85
C THR A 159 -20.67 -25.76 32.24
N ALA A 160 -19.40 -25.46 32.53
CA ALA A 160 -18.43 -26.45 32.98
C ALA A 160 -18.86 -27.22 34.25
N ARG A 161 -19.48 -26.52 35.22
CA ARG A 161 -19.98 -27.15 36.45
C ARG A 161 -21.20 -28.02 36.17
N GLU A 162 -22.14 -27.55 35.37
CA GLU A 162 -23.33 -28.31 34.99
C GLU A 162 -22.95 -29.62 34.26
N GLU A 163 -22.01 -29.55 33.31
CA GLU A 163 -21.52 -30.72 32.60
C GLU A 163 -20.85 -31.73 33.54
N ARG A 164 -20.01 -31.24 34.47
CA ARG A 164 -19.33 -32.09 35.45
C ARG A 164 -20.30 -32.74 36.43
N ASP A 165 -21.30 -32.00 36.89
CA ASP A 165 -22.32 -32.52 37.81
C ASP A 165 -23.19 -33.56 37.11
N ALA A 166 -23.56 -33.33 35.85
CA ALA A 166 -24.26 -34.31 35.02
C ALA A 166 -23.42 -35.59 34.81
N ALA A 167 -22.13 -35.46 34.49
CA ALA A 167 -21.23 -36.60 34.32
C ALA A 167 -21.03 -37.39 35.63
N LEU A 168 -20.91 -36.70 36.77
CA LEU A 168 -20.80 -37.31 38.07
C LEU A 168 -22.09 -38.06 38.45
N ALA A 169 -23.26 -37.43 38.24
CA ALA A 169 -24.56 -38.05 38.49
C ALA A 169 -24.75 -39.32 37.66
N LYS A 170 -24.34 -39.30 36.39
CA LYS A 170 -24.35 -40.49 35.52
C LYS A 170 -23.46 -41.60 36.08
N THR A 171 -22.23 -41.27 36.48
CA THR A 171 -21.26 -42.23 37.03
C THR A 171 -21.79 -42.87 38.31
N ILE A 172 -22.30 -42.07 39.24
CA ILE A 172 -22.90 -42.56 40.50
C ILE A 172 -24.09 -43.48 40.21
N SER A 173 -24.95 -43.13 39.25
CA SER A 173 -26.09 -43.97 38.86
C SER A 173 -25.65 -45.32 38.28
N GLU A 174 -24.60 -45.33 37.46
CA GLU A 174 -24.04 -46.56 36.90
C GLU A 174 -23.39 -47.45 37.98
N ASP A 175 -22.64 -46.87 38.91
CA ASP A 175 -22.03 -47.61 40.01
C ASP A 175 -23.07 -48.17 40.98
N LEU A 176 -24.13 -47.42 41.28
CA LEU A 176 -25.25 -47.92 42.08
C LEU A 176 -25.98 -49.08 41.40
N ARG A 177 -26.15 -49.04 40.07
CA ARG A 177 -26.70 -50.18 39.32
C ARG A 177 -25.80 -51.42 39.39
N ARG A 178 -24.48 -51.24 39.36
CA ARG A 178 -23.51 -52.34 39.48
C ARG A 178 -23.53 -52.95 40.89
N LEU A 179 -23.65 -52.12 41.93
CA LEU A 179 -23.67 -52.57 43.33
C LEU A 179 -25.02 -53.16 43.75
N GLY A 180 -26.14 -52.69 43.17
CA GLY A 180 -27.48 -53.25 43.40
C GLY A 180 -27.82 -54.45 42.52
N GLY A 181 -26.89 -54.91 41.67
CA GLY A 181 -27.05 -56.04 40.77
C GLY A 181 -26.50 -57.37 41.29
N THR A 182 -26.19 -57.47 42.60
CA THR A 182 -25.85 -58.72 43.27
C THR A 182 -26.89 -59.02 44.33
N ASP A 183 -28.07 -59.48 43.90
CA ASP A 183 -29.00 -60.28 44.70
C ASP A 183 -29.77 -61.18 43.71
N GLU A 184 -29.06 -62.20 43.20
CA GLU A 184 -29.64 -63.47 42.73
C GLU A 184 -28.77 -64.63 43.25
#